data_AF-A0A354Y711-F1
#
_entry.id   AF-A0A354Y711-F1
#
_cell.length_a   1.000
_cell.length_b   1.000
_cell.length_c   1.000
_cell.angle_alpha   90.00
_cell.angle_beta   90.00
_cell.angle_gamma   90.00
#
_symmetry.space_group_name_H-M   'P 1'
#
loop_
_entity.id
_entity.type
_entity.pdbx_description
1 polymer ?
#
loop_
_entity_poly.entity_id
_entity_poly.type
_entity_poly.pdbx_seq_one_letter_code
_entity_poly.pdbx_strand_id
1 'polypeptide(L)'
;GKTGTAQVVSRKGVAAVDPRSLPMHLRHRSLFVGFAPADNPTIALMVAVEGGGYGGSTAAPIARKIFDAWLLGKLPDGLQPLDSERGSTAIGAVAFDADATGVRQAGEIGR
;
A
#
# COMPACT_ATOMS: atom_id res chain seq x y z
N GLY A 1 0.50 13.38 4.28
CA GLY A 1 -0.08 12.12 4.78
C GLY A 1 0.02 12.04 6.29
N LYS A 2 -0.74 11.15 6.93
CA LYS A 2 -0.79 10.96 8.38
C LYS A 2 -0.43 9.52 8.75
N THR A 3 0.37 9.37 9.80
CA THR A 3 0.71 8.08 10.40
C THR A 3 -0.26 7.71 11.52
N GLY A 4 -0.45 6.42 11.74
CA GLY A 4 -1.18 5.85 12.86
C GLY A 4 -0.52 4.59 13.38
N THR A 5 -0.84 4.25 14.62
CA THR A 5 -0.46 2.96 15.22
C THR A 5 -1.71 2.39 15.87
N ALA A 6 -2.18 1.23 15.43
CA ALA A 6 -3.28 0.53 16.10
C ALA A 6 -2.69 -0.38 17.17
N GLN A 7 -2.78 0.09 18.42
CA GLN A 7 -2.29 -0.64 19.59
C GLN A 7 -3.24 -1.80 19.93
N VAL A 8 -2.69 -3.02 19.99
CA VAL A 8 -3.44 -4.26 20.28
C VAL A 8 -3.45 -4.58 21.78
N VAL A 9 -2.32 -4.39 22.46
CA VAL A 9 -2.17 -4.67 23.90
C VAL A 9 -1.76 -3.42 24.67
N SER A 10 -2.26 -3.26 25.90
CA SER A 10 -1.90 -2.12 26.75
C SER A 10 -0.45 -2.21 27.22
N ARG A 11 0.21 -1.06 27.40
CA ARG A 11 1.58 -1.00 27.92
C ARG A 11 1.66 -1.17 29.44
N LYS A 12 0.53 -1.18 30.16
CA LYS A 12 0.49 -1.04 31.63
C LYS A 12 0.96 -2.28 32.41
N GLY A 13 1.11 -3.44 31.75
CA GLY A 13 1.63 -4.68 32.35
C GLY A 13 2.83 -5.31 31.63
N VAL A 14 3.14 -4.85 30.42
CA VAL A 14 4.25 -5.33 29.58
C VAL A 14 5.24 -4.20 29.26
N ALA A 15 5.29 -3.16 30.09
CA ALA A 15 6.12 -1.97 29.86
C ALA A 15 7.61 -2.29 29.67
N ALA A 16 8.06 -3.45 30.16
CA ALA A 16 9.43 -3.95 30.04
C ALA A 16 9.65 -4.89 28.83
N VAL A 17 8.61 -5.26 28.09
CA VAL A 17 8.70 -6.18 26.94
C VAL A 17 8.83 -5.37 25.67
N ASP A 18 9.86 -5.66 24.87
CA ASP A 18 9.98 -5.08 23.53
C ASP A 18 8.72 -5.41 22.71
N PRO A 19 7.98 -4.42 22.20
CA PRO A 19 6.80 -4.67 21.36
C PRO A 19 7.08 -5.57 20.15
N ARG A 20 8.32 -5.64 19.68
CA ARG A 20 8.74 -6.54 18.59
C ARG A 20 8.95 -7.98 19.02
N SER A 21 9.18 -8.26 20.30
CA SER A 21 9.33 -9.64 20.81
C SER A 21 8.00 -10.32 21.08
N LEU A 22 6.88 -9.58 21.04
CA LEU A 22 5.54 -10.13 21.19
C LEU A 22 5.19 -11.09 20.04
N PRO A 23 4.33 -12.10 20.27
CA PRO A 23 3.68 -12.87 19.22
C PRO A 23 3.00 -11.94 18.20
N MET A 24 3.02 -12.32 16.91
CA MET A 24 2.53 -11.48 15.80
C MET A 24 1.14 -10.89 16.03
N HIS A 25 0.20 -11.69 16.56
CA HIS A 25 -1.18 -11.26 16.84
C HIS A 25 -1.31 -10.24 17.99
N LEU A 26 -0.27 -10.04 18.79
CA LEU A 26 -0.21 -9.04 19.88
C LEU A 26 0.60 -7.79 19.50
N ARG A 27 1.32 -7.83 18.38
CA ARG A 27 2.10 -6.69 17.90
C ARG A 27 1.18 -5.59 17.39
N HIS A 28 1.57 -4.34 17.60
CA HIS A 28 0.82 -3.20 17.10
C HIS A 28 0.85 -3.16 15.57
N ARG A 29 -0.24 -2.70 14.95
CA ARG A 29 -0.30 -2.52 13.50
C ARG A 29 0.19 -1.13 13.12
N SER A 30 1.01 -1.07 12.08
CA SER A 30 1.54 0.17 11.54
C SER A 30 0.66 0.69 10.41
N LEU A 31 0.19 1.94 10.52
CA LEU A 31 -0.76 2.52 9.56
C LEU A 31 -0.20 3.82 8.94
N PHE A 32 -0.51 4.04 7.67
CA PHE A 32 -0.32 5.30 6.98
C PHE A 32 -1.48 5.57 6.01
N VAL A 33 -1.91 6.82 5.91
CA VAL A 33 -2.86 7.27 4.89
C VAL A 33 -2.39 8.61 4.31
N GLY A 34 -2.57 8.81 3.01
CA GLY A 34 -2.23 10.08 2.38
C GLY A 34 -2.58 10.13 0.91
N PHE A 35 -2.46 11.33 0.36
CA PHE A 35 -2.60 11.60 -1.06
C PHE A 35 -1.42 12.45 -1.53
N ALA A 36 -1.18 12.46 -2.84
CA ALA A 36 -0.16 13.28 -3.48
C ALA A 36 -0.48 13.53 -4.97
N PRO A 37 0.05 14.61 -5.59
CA PRO A 37 0.67 15.80 -4.97
C PRO A 37 -0.24 16.53 -3.98
N ALA A 38 0.31 17.45 -3.17
CA ALA A 38 -0.45 18.17 -2.16
C ALA A 38 -1.43 19.19 -2.77
N ASP A 39 -0.98 19.92 -3.78
CA ASP A 39 -1.75 21.02 -4.39
C ASP A 39 -2.76 20.52 -5.43
N ASN A 40 -2.41 19.48 -6.20
CA ASN A 40 -3.29 18.84 -7.17
C ASN A 40 -3.22 17.31 -7.03
N PRO A 41 -3.99 16.70 -6.11
CA PRO A 41 -3.90 15.27 -5.80
C PRO A 41 -4.29 14.37 -6.98
N THR A 42 -3.43 13.42 -7.33
CA THR A 42 -3.67 12.45 -8.42
C THR A 42 -3.79 11.01 -7.92
N ILE A 43 -3.34 10.73 -6.70
CA ILE A 43 -3.41 9.41 -6.07
C ILE A 43 -3.65 9.55 -4.56
N ALA A 44 -4.49 8.69 -4.00
CA ALA A 44 -4.67 8.49 -2.57
C ALA A 44 -4.43 7.02 -2.23
N LEU A 45 -3.82 6.75 -1.07
CA LEU A 45 -3.51 5.39 -0.63
C LEU A 45 -3.60 5.24 0.88
N MET A 46 -3.74 3.98 1.31
CA MET A 46 -3.66 3.55 2.70
C MET A 46 -2.75 2.32 2.78
N VAL A 47 -1.82 2.35 3.72
CA VAL A 47 -0.93 1.22 4.02
C VAL A 47 -1.22 0.75 5.44
N ALA A 48 -1.57 -0.53 5.57
CA ALA A 48 -1.72 -1.20 6.84
C ALA A 48 -0.77 -2.40 6.90
N VAL A 49 0.11 -2.42 7.90
CA VAL A 49 1.07 -3.51 8.12
C VAL A 49 0.75 -4.19 9.45
N GLU A 50 0.29 -5.43 9.37
CA GLU A 50 0.04 -6.26 10.54
C GLU A 50 1.33 -6.58 11.28
N GLY A 51 1.32 -6.37 12.60
CA GLY A 51 2.52 -6.49 13.43
C GLY A 51 3.69 -5.58 13.02
N GLY A 52 3.46 -4.58 12.17
CA GLY A 52 4.47 -3.67 11.66
C GLY A 52 4.94 -2.60 12.65
N GLY A 53 4.41 -2.61 13.88
CA GLY A 53 4.78 -1.65 14.92
C GLY A 53 4.17 -0.28 14.64
N TYR A 54 5.02 0.73 14.44
CA TYR A 54 4.61 2.13 14.37
C TYR A 54 4.49 2.63 12.93
N GLY A 55 3.42 3.40 12.65
CA GLY A 55 3.14 3.96 11.32
C GLY A 55 4.31 4.70 10.68
N GLY A 56 5.07 5.48 11.46
CA GLY A 56 6.19 6.26 10.97
C GLY A 56 7.43 5.44 10.60
N SER A 57 7.65 4.29 11.24
CA SER A 57 8.85 3.47 10.98
C SER A 57 8.65 2.48 9.85
N THR A 58 7.41 2.07 9.58
CA THR A 58 7.12 0.93 8.69
C THR A 58 6.19 1.32 7.55
N ALA A 59 4.97 1.79 7.84
CA ALA A 59 3.99 2.10 6.80
C ALA A 59 4.36 3.36 5.99
N ALA A 60 4.93 4.39 6.62
CA ALA A 60 5.30 5.62 5.93
C ALA A 60 6.41 5.43 4.87
N PRO A 61 7.53 4.71 5.14
CA PRO A 61 8.51 4.39 4.12
C PRO A 61 7.95 3.57 2.94
N ILE A 62 7.02 2.65 3.21
CA ILE A 62 6.34 1.88 2.14
C ILE A 62 5.50 2.81 1.27
N ALA A 63 4.68 3.66 1.89
CA ALA A 63 3.87 4.65 1.19
C ALA A 63 4.73 5.60 0.34
N ARG A 64 5.91 5.99 0.84
CA ARG A 64 6.85 6.83 0.07
C ARG A 64 7.31 6.14 -1.20
N LYS A 65 7.69 4.86 -1.15
CA LYS A 65 8.09 4.09 -2.33
C LYS A 65 6.96 3.99 -3.36
N ILE A 66 5.71 3.82 -2.90
CA ILE A 66 4.54 3.80 -3.80
C ILE A 66 4.34 5.16 -4.47
N PHE A 67 4.41 6.26 -3.71
CA PHE A 67 4.32 7.60 -4.28
C PHE A 67 5.48 7.91 -5.23
N ASP A 68 6.71 7.51 -4.91
CA ASP A 68 7.87 7.70 -5.80
C ASP A 68 7.72 6.92 -7.11
N ALA A 69 7.21 5.69 -7.04
CA ALA A 69 6.91 4.89 -8.22
C ALA A 69 5.82 5.54 -9.08
N TRP A 70 4.74 6.03 -8.48
CA TRP A 70 3.62 6.63 -9.20
C TRP A 70 3.93 8.02 -9.78
N LEU A 71 4.55 8.90 -8.99
CA LEU A 71 4.76 10.30 -9.36
C LEU A 71 6.05 10.54 -10.12
N LEU A 72 7.08 9.73 -9.86
CA LEU A 72 8.44 9.94 -10.39
C LEU A 72 8.93 8.78 -11.25
N GLY A 73 8.14 7.69 -11.38
CA GLY A 73 8.55 6.48 -12.09
C GLY A 73 9.71 5.72 -11.43
N LYS A 74 10.02 6.01 -10.15
CA LYS A 74 11.16 5.42 -9.43
C LYS A 74 10.74 4.14 -8.73
N LEU A 75 11.02 3.00 -9.35
CA LEU A 75 10.73 1.69 -8.78
C LEU A 75 11.73 1.33 -7.66
N PRO A 76 11.32 0.50 -6.68
CA PRO A 76 12.25 -0.07 -5.72
C PRO A 76 13.28 -0.99 -6.39
N ASP A 77 14.48 -1.07 -5.82
CA ASP A 77 15.54 -1.95 -6.32
C ASP A 77 15.06 -3.40 -6.50
N GLY A 78 15.37 -3.99 -7.64
CA GLY A 78 15.01 -5.37 -7.97
C GLY A 78 13.57 -5.58 -8.44
N LEU A 79 12.74 -4.53 -8.54
CA LEU A 79 11.44 -4.61 -9.21
C LEU A 79 11.52 -4.03 -10.63
N GLN A 80 10.97 -4.79 -11.58
CA GLN A 80 10.66 -4.30 -12.92
C GLN A 80 9.19 -3.87 -12.97
N PRO A 81 8.82 -2.93 -13.86
CA PRO A 81 7.41 -2.66 -14.14
C PRO A 81 6.71 -3.97 -14.53
N LEU A 82 5.49 -4.21 -14.06
CA LEU A 82 4.72 -5.43 -14.40
C LEU A 82 4.48 -5.57 -15.92
N ASP A 83 4.57 -4.46 -16.64
CA ASP A 83 4.30 -4.34 -18.06
C ASP A 83 5.57 -4.44 -18.91
N SER A 84 6.73 -4.74 -18.32
CA SER A 84 7.99 -4.91 -19.04
C SER A 84 7.91 -5.99 -20.12
N GLU A 85 7.11 -7.04 -19.90
CA GLU A 85 6.80 -8.10 -20.88
C GLU A 85 5.76 -7.67 -21.93
N ARG A 86 4.91 -6.67 -21.62
CA ARG A 86 3.84 -6.17 -22.52
C ARG A 86 4.26 -4.96 -23.34
N GLY A 87 5.51 -4.50 -23.24
CA GLY A 87 6.05 -3.41 -24.06
C GLY A 87 5.46 -2.02 -23.77
N SER A 88 4.73 -1.87 -22.68
CA SER A 88 4.03 -0.65 -22.30
C SER A 88 4.51 -0.23 -20.91
N THR A 89 5.59 0.51 -20.80
CA THR A 89 6.01 1.06 -19.49
C THR A 89 5.06 2.20 -19.08
N ALA A 90 3.87 1.86 -18.59
CA ALA A 90 2.88 2.81 -18.11
C ALA A 90 2.97 2.90 -16.57
N ILE A 91 3.80 3.80 -16.08
CA ILE A 91 3.83 4.22 -14.67
C ILE A 91 3.32 5.65 -14.61
N GLY A 92 2.01 5.79 -14.45
CA GLY A 92 1.31 7.06 -14.33
C GLY A 92 -0.02 7.08 -15.10
N ALA A 93 -1.12 7.18 -14.36
CA ALA A 93 -2.50 7.31 -14.84
C ALA A 93 -2.98 6.21 -15.80
N VAL A 94 -3.16 4.99 -15.29
CA VAL A 94 -4.42 4.32 -15.63
C VAL A 94 -5.46 4.95 -14.72
N ALA A 95 -6.28 5.85 -15.27
CA ALA A 95 -7.65 5.87 -14.84
C ALA A 95 -8.08 4.41 -14.83
N PHE A 96 -8.53 3.88 -13.67
CA PHE A 96 -9.24 2.60 -13.70
C PHE A 96 -10.29 2.75 -14.80
N ASP A 97 -10.13 2.01 -15.91
CA ASP A 97 -11.00 2.11 -17.06
C ASP A 97 -12.44 1.94 -16.56
N ALA A 98 -13.15 3.06 -16.45
CA ALA A 98 -14.59 3.08 -16.21
C ALA A 98 -15.34 2.52 -17.43
N ASP A 99 -14.62 2.15 -18.51
CA ASP A 99 -15.13 1.57 -19.74
C ASP A 99 -14.85 0.07 -19.89
N ALA A 100 -14.58 -0.65 -18.79
CA ALA A 100 -14.68 -2.12 -18.77
C ALA A 100 -16.15 -2.61 -18.77
N THR A 101 -17.02 -1.98 -19.57
CA THR A 101 -18.40 -2.39 -19.83
C THR A 101 -18.51 -3.34 -21.03
N GLY A 102 -17.40 -3.84 -21.57
CA GLY A 102 -17.37 -4.57 -22.84
C GLY A 102 -17.02 -6.06 -22.81
N VAL A 103 -16.61 -6.66 -21.69
CA VAL A 103 -16.19 -8.09 -21.68
C VAL A 103 -16.96 -8.90 -20.63
N ARG A 104 -18.28 -8.98 -20.84
CA ARG A 104 -19.12 -10.09 -20.38
C ARG A 104 -20.19 -10.38 -21.44
N GLN A 105 -19.79 -10.66 -22.68
CA GLN A 105 -20.71 -11.29 -23.62
C GLN A 105 -20.49 -12.80 -23.61
N ALA A 106 -21.39 -13.46 -22.88
CA ALA A 106 -21.92 -14.80 -23.09
C ALA A 106 -21.02 -15.80 -23.85
N GLY A 107 -20.28 -16.62 -23.08
CA GLY A 107 -19.92 -17.97 -23.50
C GLY A 107 -21.07 -18.91 -23.19
N GLU A 108 -21.88 -19.13 -24.21
CA GLU A 108 -22.91 -20.15 -24.36
C GLU A 108 -22.48 -21.51 -23.76
N ILE A 109 -23.12 -21.92 -22.66
CA ILE A 109 -23.09 -23.32 -22.19
C ILE A 109 -24.31 -24.04 -22.76
N GLY A 110 -24.09 -24.71 -23.88
CA GLY A 110 -25.09 -25.54 -24.54
C GLY A 110 -24.45 -26.63 -25.36
N ARG A 111 -24.04 -27.72 -24.71
CA ARG A 111 -24.28 -29.12 -25.10
C ARG A 111 -24.23 -30.00 -23.87
#